data_AF-A0A838JMK9-F1
#
_entry.id   AF-A0A838JMK9-F1
#
_cell.length_a   1.000
_cell.length_b   1.000
_cell.length_c   1.000
_cell.angle_alpha   90.00
_cell.angle_beta   90.00
_cell.angle_gamma   90.00
#
_symmetry.space_group_name_H-M   'P 1'
#
loop_
_entity.id
_entity.type
_entity.pdbx_description
1 polymer ?
#
loop_
_entity_poly.entity_id
_entity_poly.type
_entity_poly.pdbx_seq_one_letter_code
_entity_poly.pdbx_strand_id
1 'polypeptide(L)'
;MMESLDTILRGGSNATPEGSTESSVAQPVMAEAEVPQETESPSSEVEGDGRQRMVPHEALHAEKQKVKRYTEEVADFRKQLSETNAAWERRMSELVQAVRPKQEPAPRPDFFENPEAATQFAVQSQVSPQFDQITQHLQSMAKDNAITRFTEETVDTAEQAFLSAMQSQKLDPADYQKVVSSPNRYAAAVQWHKRQLAQAEIGDDPAAYRTKLEAEIREKVLAEVHGGGQQQEQRSQVMPSNLVGARNVGSRSGPAWGGQASINDIFARKRGAS
;
A
#
# COMPACT_ATOMS: atom_id res chain seq x y z
N MET A 1 46.69 14.81 -43.95
CA MET A 1 47.37 14.41 -42.70
C MET A 1 46.50 14.80 -41.52
N MET A 2 45.56 13.94 -41.12
CA MET A 2 44.89 13.90 -39.80
C MET A 2 44.03 12.61 -39.73
N GLU A 3 44.59 11.49 -40.18
CA GLU A 3 44.06 10.14 -39.97
C GLU A 3 44.94 9.49 -38.88
N SER A 4 44.62 9.66 -37.60
CA SER A 4 45.32 8.93 -36.51
C SER A 4 44.69 9.10 -35.12
N LEU A 5 43.36 9.09 -35.00
CA LEU A 5 42.72 8.94 -33.67
C LEU A 5 41.55 7.94 -33.64
N ASP A 6 40.85 7.74 -34.76
CA ASP A 6 39.75 6.76 -34.84
C ASP A 6 40.19 5.28 -34.91
N THR A 7 41.45 5.00 -35.24
CA THR A 7 41.97 3.62 -35.31
C THR A 7 42.36 3.07 -33.93
N ILE A 8 42.49 3.92 -32.90
CA ILE A 8 42.98 3.50 -31.57
C ILE A 8 41.84 3.08 -30.62
N LEU A 9 40.59 3.49 -30.88
CA LEU A 9 39.44 3.14 -30.03
C LEU A 9 38.60 1.95 -30.53
N ARG A 10 38.94 1.32 -31.65
CA ARG A 10 38.21 0.17 -32.20
C ARG A 10 39.05 -1.11 -32.01
N GLY A 11 38.61 -1.94 -31.07
CA GLY A 11 39.38 -3.05 -30.49
C GLY A 11 40.00 -4.05 -31.47
N GLY A 12 41.13 -4.61 -31.04
CA GLY A 12 41.85 -5.68 -31.70
C GLY A 12 42.82 -6.39 -30.75
N SER A 13 42.33 -7.50 -30.19
CA SER A 13 43.04 -8.67 -29.64
C SER A 13 44.58 -8.72 -29.71
N ASN A 14 45.24 -9.01 -28.57
CA ASN A 14 46.16 -10.15 -28.50
C ASN A 14 46.39 -10.61 -27.05
N ALA A 15 46.50 -11.93 -26.88
CA ALA A 15 46.61 -12.65 -25.61
C ALA A 15 48.06 -12.83 -25.15
N THR A 16 48.29 -12.89 -23.83
CA THR A 16 49.32 -13.73 -23.18
C THR A 16 49.02 -13.90 -21.68
N PRO A 17 49.05 -15.14 -21.13
CA PRO A 17 49.08 -15.42 -19.69
C PRO A 17 50.53 -15.68 -19.21
N GLU A 18 50.71 -15.89 -17.89
CA GLU A 18 51.96 -16.09 -17.11
C GLU A 18 52.61 -14.78 -16.61
N GLY A 19 53.07 -14.62 -15.37
CA GLY A 19 53.25 -15.51 -14.23
C GLY A 19 53.71 -14.69 -13.01
N SER A 20 53.65 -15.32 -11.84
CA SER A 20 53.84 -14.81 -10.47
C SER A 20 55.20 -14.16 -10.14
N THR A 21 55.19 -13.23 -9.17
CA THR A 21 56.15 -13.06 -8.03
C THR A 21 55.64 -11.88 -7.17
N GLU A 22 55.12 -12.09 -5.96
CA GLU A 22 55.80 -12.19 -4.64
C GLU A 22 56.18 -10.84 -3.99
N SER A 23 56.05 -10.80 -2.66
CA SER A 23 56.43 -9.73 -1.71
C SER A 23 55.45 -8.53 -1.61
N SER A 24 55.13 -7.97 -0.44
CA SER A 24 55.59 -8.20 0.93
C SER A 24 54.56 -7.59 1.88
N VAL A 25 54.37 -8.25 3.02
CA VAL A 25 53.86 -7.66 4.26
C VAL A 25 54.76 -6.48 4.66
N ALA A 26 54.18 -5.34 5.03
CA ALA A 26 54.72 -4.44 6.07
C ALA A 26 53.73 -3.31 6.37
N GLN A 27 53.28 -3.27 7.62
CA GLN A 27 52.75 -2.06 8.27
C GLN A 27 53.82 -0.94 8.23
N PRO A 28 53.39 0.31 8.44
CA PRO A 28 54.12 1.13 9.40
C PRO A 28 53.21 1.65 10.51
N VAL A 29 53.71 1.36 11.70
CA VAL A 29 53.45 1.94 13.01
C VAL A 29 53.60 3.47 13.07
N MET A 30 52.73 4.07 13.88
CA MET A 30 52.95 5.15 14.87
C MET A 30 53.74 6.42 14.49
N ALA A 31 53.04 7.55 14.56
CA ALA A 31 53.51 8.85 15.05
C ALA A 31 52.27 9.53 15.67
N GLU A 32 52.07 9.51 16.99
CA GLU A 32 52.66 10.41 17.98
C GLU A 32 52.57 11.89 17.56
N ALA A 33 51.53 12.57 18.03
CA ALA A 33 51.45 14.02 18.11
C ALA A 33 50.57 14.41 19.30
N GLU A 34 51.26 14.61 20.42
CA GLU A 34 51.13 15.76 21.32
C GLU A 34 49.73 16.21 21.74
N VAL A 35 49.43 15.85 22.98
CA VAL A 35 48.47 16.52 23.86
C VAL A 35 49.12 17.79 24.40
N PRO A 36 48.42 18.95 24.36
CA PRO A 36 48.58 19.94 25.41
C PRO A 36 47.39 19.91 26.37
N GLN A 37 47.69 19.52 27.61
CA GLN A 37 47.18 20.13 28.86
C GLN A 37 47.08 21.66 28.68
N GLU A 38 46.21 22.45 29.30
CA GLU A 38 45.33 22.34 30.45
C GLU A 38 44.75 23.74 30.62
N THR A 39 43.47 23.87 30.94
CA THR A 39 42.99 25.00 31.76
C THR A 39 41.63 24.67 32.34
N GLU A 40 41.71 24.22 33.60
CA GLU A 40 40.82 24.56 34.71
C GLU A 40 39.31 24.45 34.49
N SER A 41 38.78 23.34 35.01
CA SER A 41 37.47 23.32 35.64
C SER A 41 37.54 24.10 36.96
N PRO A 42 36.55 24.92 37.31
CA PRO A 42 36.12 25.01 38.69
C PRO A 42 35.00 24.00 38.91
N SER A 43 35.34 22.92 39.63
CA SER A 43 34.38 22.16 40.41
C SER A 43 33.52 23.14 41.22
N SER A 44 32.21 23.07 41.04
CA SER A 44 31.27 23.54 42.05
C SER A 44 30.72 22.30 42.74
N GLU A 45 31.13 22.15 44.00
CA GLU A 45 30.68 21.12 44.93
C GLU A 45 29.14 20.96 44.90
N VAL A 46 28.74 19.70 44.85
CA VAL A 46 27.38 19.28 45.16
C VAL A 46 27.33 18.99 46.66
N GLU A 47 26.80 19.91 47.44
CA GLU A 47 26.05 19.57 48.65
C GLU A 47 25.22 20.78 49.11
N GLY A 48 23.91 20.59 49.26
CA GLY A 48 23.03 21.63 49.77
C GLY A 48 21.59 21.57 49.26
N ASP A 49 20.81 20.72 49.92
CA ASP A 49 19.48 21.02 50.44
C ASP A 49 18.30 21.29 49.48
N GLY A 50 17.17 20.69 49.81
CA GLY A 50 15.95 20.69 49.03
C GLY A 50 15.26 22.05 48.99
N ARG A 51 15.56 22.87 47.98
CA ARG A 51 14.69 23.98 47.55
C ARG A 51 14.69 24.07 46.04
N GLN A 52 13.49 24.12 45.47
CA GLN A 52 13.18 24.18 44.05
C GLN A 52 14.14 25.12 43.30
N ARG A 53 15.02 24.55 42.46
CA ARG A 53 15.84 25.30 41.51
C ARG A 53 14.92 25.93 40.47
N MET A 54 14.44 27.15 40.71
CA MET A 54 13.88 27.97 39.65
C MET A 54 15.03 28.35 38.72
N VAL A 55 15.08 27.70 37.57
CA VAL A 55 15.95 28.13 36.46
C VAL A 55 15.52 29.55 36.08
N PRO A 56 16.43 30.56 36.08
CA PRO A 56 16.08 31.91 35.65
C PRO A 56 15.44 31.86 34.26
N HIS A 57 14.20 32.34 34.15
CA HIS A 57 13.40 32.23 32.93
C HIS A 57 14.13 32.73 31.68
N GLU A 58 14.97 33.75 31.82
CA GLU A 58 15.76 34.35 30.75
C GLU A 58 16.82 33.39 30.16
N ALA A 59 17.53 32.62 31.01
CA ALA A 59 18.48 31.61 30.56
C ALA A 59 17.77 30.46 29.81
N LEU A 60 16.58 30.08 30.28
CA LEU A 60 15.73 29.07 29.66
C LEU A 60 15.16 29.56 28.31
N HIS A 61 14.86 30.85 28.18
CA HIS A 61 14.46 31.44 26.90
C HIS A 61 15.62 31.51 25.91
N ALA A 62 16.84 31.84 26.35
CA ALA A 62 18.03 31.85 25.49
C ALA A 62 18.41 30.45 24.97
N GLU A 63 18.31 29.43 25.81
CA GLU A 63 18.54 28.03 25.41
C GLU A 63 17.46 27.54 24.43
N LYS A 64 16.18 27.84 24.70
CA LYS A 64 15.07 27.54 23.77
C LYS A 64 15.24 28.24 22.42
N GLN A 65 15.76 29.46 22.39
CA GLN A 65 16.03 30.17 21.13
C GLN A 65 17.16 29.52 20.33
N LYS A 66 18.23 29.07 20.99
CA LYS A 66 19.31 28.32 20.32
C LYS A 66 18.81 27.01 19.74
N VAL A 67 18.02 26.24 20.51
CA VAL A 67 17.40 24.99 20.03
C VAL A 67 16.50 25.25 18.82
N LYS A 68 15.67 26.32 18.85
CA LYS A 68 14.85 26.71 17.70
C LYS A 68 15.68 27.01 16.45
N ARG A 69 16.75 27.80 16.59
CA ARG A 69 17.66 28.11 15.46
C ARG A 69 18.35 26.86 14.92
N TYR A 70 18.84 25.97 15.79
CA TYR A 70 19.42 24.70 15.35
C TYR A 70 18.39 23.80 14.65
N THR A 71 17.14 23.76 15.11
CA THR A 71 16.10 22.99 14.44
C THR A 71 15.72 23.58 13.08
N GLU A 72 15.74 24.91 12.95
CA GLU A 72 15.52 25.63 11.69
C GLU A 72 16.68 25.37 10.71
N GLU A 73 17.94 25.48 11.16
CA GLU A 73 19.13 25.17 10.34
C GLU A 73 19.15 23.71 9.86
N VAL A 74 18.80 22.75 10.73
CA VAL A 74 18.70 21.34 10.34
C VAL A 74 17.54 21.11 9.36
N ALA A 75 16.41 21.80 9.55
CA ALA A 75 15.27 21.71 8.63
C ALA A 75 15.62 22.29 7.26
N ASP A 76 16.30 23.44 7.22
CA ASP A 76 16.75 24.09 5.99
C ASP A 76 17.82 23.25 5.27
N PHE A 77 18.77 22.67 6.01
CA PHE A 77 19.76 21.76 5.44
C PHE A 77 19.12 20.51 4.85
N ARG A 78 18.16 19.90 5.56
CA ARG A 78 17.39 18.76 5.05
C ARG A 78 16.57 19.13 3.82
N LYS A 79 15.97 20.32 3.81
CA LYS A 79 15.22 20.85 2.67
C LYS A 79 16.15 21.01 1.46
N GLN A 80 17.31 21.63 1.63
CA GLN A 80 18.30 21.81 0.59
C GLN A 80 18.84 20.47 0.06
N LEU A 81 19.09 19.48 0.94
CA LEU A 81 19.43 18.12 0.53
C LEU A 81 18.32 17.45 -0.29
N SER A 82 17.06 17.60 0.14
CA SER A 82 15.92 17.03 -0.60
C SER A 82 15.74 17.68 -1.96
N GLU A 83 15.92 19.00 -2.06
CA GLU A 83 15.80 19.76 -3.31
C GLU A 83 16.92 19.41 -4.28
N THR A 84 18.16 19.33 -3.79
CA THR A 84 19.32 18.93 -4.60
C THR A 84 19.20 17.48 -5.07
N ASN A 85 18.76 16.56 -4.20
CA ASN A 85 18.52 15.18 -4.57
C ASN A 85 17.40 15.06 -5.63
N ALA A 86 16.30 15.78 -5.45
CA ALA A 86 15.22 15.81 -6.44
C ALA A 86 15.67 16.42 -7.79
N ALA A 87 16.53 17.44 -7.78
CA ALA A 87 17.11 18.00 -8.99
C ALA A 87 18.04 17.01 -9.70
N TRP A 88 18.85 16.28 -8.93
CA TRP A 88 19.75 15.25 -9.46
C TRP A 88 18.96 14.09 -10.08
N GLU A 89 17.93 13.61 -9.38
CA GLU A 89 17.04 12.54 -9.86
C GLU A 89 16.34 12.92 -11.17
N ARG A 90 15.83 14.17 -11.28
CA ARG A 90 15.27 14.68 -12.54
C ARG A 90 16.30 14.65 -13.66
N ARG A 91 17.51 15.16 -13.42
CA ARG A 91 18.59 15.18 -14.43
C ARG A 91 19.02 13.77 -14.84
N MET A 92 19.09 12.84 -13.89
CA MET A 92 19.36 11.42 -14.20
C MET A 92 18.23 10.84 -15.05
N SER A 93 16.97 11.11 -14.72
CA SER A 93 15.83 10.62 -15.49
C SER A 93 15.85 11.14 -16.93
N GLU A 94 16.23 12.41 -17.14
CA GLU A 94 16.39 13.02 -18.46
C GLU A 94 17.54 12.38 -19.24
N LEU A 95 18.70 12.18 -18.61
CA LEU A 95 19.83 11.49 -19.25
C LEU A 95 19.50 10.05 -19.60
N VAL A 96 18.83 9.32 -18.71
CA VAL A 96 18.38 7.94 -18.96
C VAL A 96 17.37 7.91 -20.10
N GLN A 97 16.46 8.89 -20.20
CA GLN A 97 15.54 8.98 -21.34
C GLN A 97 16.26 9.36 -22.64
N ALA A 98 17.25 10.24 -22.60
CA ALA A 98 18.01 10.67 -23.77
C ALA A 98 18.94 9.57 -24.30
N VAL A 99 19.53 8.77 -23.40
CA VAL A 99 20.43 7.66 -23.74
C VAL A 99 19.68 6.35 -23.94
N ARG A 100 18.39 6.27 -23.55
CA ARG A 100 17.58 5.10 -23.88
C ARG A 100 17.60 4.93 -25.39
N PRO A 101 18.17 3.84 -25.91
CA PRO A 101 18.08 3.56 -27.33
C PRO A 101 16.60 3.54 -27.65
N LYS A 102 16.16 4.39 -28.59
CA LYS A 102 14.86 4.21 -29.22
C LYS A 102 14.90 2.79 -29.76
N GLN A 103 14.18 1.88 -29.10
CA GLN A 103 13.94 0.56 -29.67
C GLN A 103 13.28 0.84 -31.00
N GLU A 104 14.03 0.62 -32.09
CA GLU A 104 13.42 0.58 -33.40
C GLU A 104 12.30 -0.46 -33.31
N PRO A 105 11.08 -0.10 -33.74
CA PRO A 105 9.99 -1.06 -33.76
C PRO A 105 10.49 -2.26 -34.56
N ALA A 106 10.32 -3.46 -34.00
CA ALA A 106 10.74 -4.69 -34.65
C ALA A 106 10.25 -4.67 -36.11
N PRO A 107 11.09 -5.11 -37.07
CA PRO A 107 10.73 -5.08 -38.48
C PRO A 107 9.41 -5.81 -38.65
N ARG A 108 8.46 -5.17 -39.36
CA ARG A 108 7.16 -5.77 -39.64
C ARG A 108 7.41 -7.08 -40.39
N PRO A 109 6.81 -8.21 -39.97
CA PRO A 109 6.95 -9.46 -40.70
C PRO A 109 6.53 -9.26 -42.15
N ASP A 110 7.36 -9.70 -43.10
CA ASP A 110 7.02 -9.61 -44.51
C ASP A 110 5.94 -10.64 -44.83
N PHE A 111 4.89 -10.19 -45.53
CA PHE A 111 3.81 -11.04 -45.97
C PHE A 111 4.28 -12.11 -46.96
N PHE A 112 5.31 -11.83 -47.77
CA PHE A 112 5.81 -12.78 -48.77
C PHE A 112 6.74 -13.84 -48.18
N GLU A 113 7.53 -13.51 -47.17
CA GLU A 113 8.39 -14.47 -46.47
C GLU A 113 7.59 -15.30 -45.45
N ASN A 114 6.67 -14.67 -44.71
CA ASN A 114 5.85 -15.33 -43.69
C ASN A 114 4.44 -14.73 -43.61
N PRO A 115 3.50 -15.19 -44.46
CA PRO A 115 2.15 -14.62 -44.53
C PRO A 115 1.36 -14.79 -43.23
N GLU A 116 1.62 -15.85 -42.45
CA GLU A 116 0.95 -16.09 -41.17
C GLU A 116 1.41 -15.07 -40.11
N ALA A 117 2.71 -14.82 -39.99
CA ALA A 117 3.23 -13.83 -39.05
C ALA A 117 2.80 -12.41 -39.43
N ALA A 118 2.78 -12.08 -40.73
CA ALA A 118 2.35 -10.76 -41.22
C ALA A 118 0.86 -10.50 -40.98
N THR A 119 0.01 -11.52 -41.18
CA THR A 119 -1.44 -11.40 -40.92
C THR A 119 -1.73 -11.31 -39.43
N GLN A 120 -1.08 -12.10 -38.58
CA GLN A 120 -1.22 -11.97 -37.11
C GLN A 120 -0.78 -10.58 -36.63
N PHE A 121 0.34 -10.06 -37.13
CA PHE A 121 0.81 -8.72 -36.81
C PHE A 121 -0.18 -7.65 -37.29
N ALA A 122 -0.72 -7.77 -38.50
CA ALA A 122 -1.70 -6.83 -39.04
C ALA A 122 -2.98 -6.80 -38.18
N VAL A 123 -3.53 -7.98 -37.86
CA VAL A 123 -4.70 -8.10 -36.98
C VAL A 123 -4.40 -7.55 -35.59
N GLN A 124 -3.27 -7.94 -34.98
CA GLN A 124 -2.90 -7.45 -33.67
C GLN A 124 -2.73 -5.93 -33.67
N SER A 125 -2.10 -5.35 -34.69
CA SER A 125 -1.89 -3.90 -34.80
C SER A 125 -3.19 -3.10 -34.97
N GLN A 126 -4.20 -3.67 -35.64
CA GLN A 126 -5.49 -3.02 -35.87
C GLN A 126 -6.44 -3.15 -34.67
N VAL A 127 -6.41 -4.30 -33.98
CA VAL A 127 -7.37 -4.61 -32.91
C VAL A 127 -6.80 -4.34 -31.51
N SER A 128 -5.47 -4.31 -31.32
CA SER A 128 -4.85 -3.98 -30.03
C SER A 128 -5.37 -2.69 -29.38
N PRO A 129 -5.47 -1.52 -30.07
CA PRO A 129 -5.96 -0.32 -29.40
C PRO A 129 -7.42 -0.45 -28.93
N GLN A 130 -8.22 -1.23 -29.65
CA GLN A 130 -9.62 -1.48 -29.29
C GLN A 130 -9.70 -2.41 -28.06
N PHE A 131 -8.86 -3.46 -28.02
CA PHE A 131 -8.75 -4.34 -26.85
C PHE A 131 -8.24 -3.60 -25.62
N ASP A 132 -7.27 -2.70 -25.77
CA ASP A 132 -6.74 -1.90 -24.68
C ASP A 132 -7.83 -1.00 -24.09
N GLN A 133 -8.62 -0.34 -24.95
CA GLN A 133 -9.76 0.47 -24.52
C GLN A 133 -10.82 -0.36 -23.78
N ILE A 134 -11.19 -1.51 -24.33
CA ILE A 134 -12.16 -2.42 -23.69
C ILE A 134 -11.62 -2.88 -22.33
N THR A 135 -10.35 -3.27 -22.27
CA THR A 135 -9.72 -3.75 -21.04
C THR A 135 -9.67 -2.65 -19.99
N GLN A 136 -9.29 -1.42 -20.37
CA GLN A 136 -9.32 -0.27 -19.46
C GLN A 136 -10.74 0.01 -18.95
N HIS A 137 -11.75 -0.04 -19.83
CA HIS A 137 -13.14 0.17 -19.44
C HIS A 137 -13.63 -0.91 -18.47
N LEU A 138 -13.37 -2.19 -18.76
CA LEU A 138 -13.70 -3.30 -17.87
C LEU A 138 -13.02 -3.18 -16.51
N GLN A 139 -11.76 -2.73 -16.48
CA GLN A 139 -11.04 -2.46 -15.24
C GLN A 139 -11.69 -1.32 -14.45
N SER A 140 -12.07 -0.22 -15.10
CA SER A 140 -12.79 0.88 -14.46
C SER A 140 -14.10 0.41 -13.84
N MET A 141 -14.94 -0.32 -14.60
CA MET A 141 -16.21 -0.84 -14.10
C MET A 141 -16.01 -1.83 -12.94
N ALA A 142 -14.97 -2.67 -13.00
CA ALA A 142 -14.64 -3.58 -11.92
C ALA A 142 -14.23 -2.80 -10.65
N LYS A 143 -13.47 -1.72 -10.79
CA LYS A 143 -13.13 -0.82 -9.67
C LYS A 143 -14.39 -0.19 -9.09
N ASP A 144 -15.24 0.41 -9.91
CA ASP A 144 -16.50 1.03 -9.47
C ASP A 144 -17.41 0.03 -8.75
N ASN A 145 -17.49 -1.21 -9.25
CA ASN A 145 -18.22 -2.28 -8.61
C ASN A 145 -17.63 -2.68 -7.25
N ALA A 146 -16.30 -2.67 -7.11
CA ALA A 146 -15.65 -2.91 -5.83
C ALA A 146 -15.90 -1.76 -4.85
N ILE A 147 -15.88 -0.50 -5.30
CA ILE A 147 -16.21 0.70 -4.52
C ILE A 147 -17.68 0.70 -4.07
N THR A 148 -18.57 0.01 -4.79
CA THR A 148 -19.95 -0.18 -4.34
C THR A 148 -20.04 -1.09 -3.10
N ARG A 149 -19.07 -1.99 -2.91
CA ARG A 149 -19.04 -2.97 -1.81
C ARG A 149 -18.09 -2.58 -0.67
N PHE A 150 -17.03 -1.85 -0.99
CA PHE A 150 -15.96 -1.40 -0.10
C PHE A 150 -15.76 0.09 -0.29
N THR A 151 -15.14 0.81 0.66
CA THR A 151 -14.87 2.24 0.44
C THR A 151 -13.78 2.43 -0.60
N GLU A 152 -13.81 3.54 -1.34
CA GLU A 152 -12.80 3.89 -2.34
C GLU A 152 -11.38 3.80 -1.78
N GLU A 153 -11.17 4.39 -0.61
CA GLU A 153 -9.89 4.33 0.10
C GLU A 153 -9.40 2.89 0.35
N THR A 154 -10.29 1.98 0.76
CA THR A 154 -9.89 0.57 1.00
C THR A 154 -9.54 -0.17 -0.28
N VAL A 155 -10.18 0.19 -1.40
CA VAL A 155 -9.89 -0.40 -2.71
C VAL A 155 -8.54 0.11 -3.22
N ASP A 156 -8.29 1.41 -3.14
CA ASP A 156 -7.06 2.04 -3.59
C ASP A 156 -5.84 1.61 -2.78
N THR A 157 -5.98 1.58 -1.45
CA THR A 157 -4.91 1.11 -0.56
C THR A 157 -4.58 -0.36 -0.80
N ALA A 158 -5.60 -1.21 -0.99
CA ALA A 158 -5.39 -2.62 -1.31
C ALA A 158 -4.77 -2.82 -2.70
N GLU A 159 -5.17 -2.04 -3.70
CA GLU A 159 -4.57 -2.06 -5.04
C GLU A 159 -3.09 -1.69 -4.97
N GLN A 160 -2.75 -0.58 -4.29
CA GLN A 160 -1.37 -0.15 -4.11
C GLN A 160 -0.53 -1.18 -3.33
N ALA A 161 -1.08 -1.77 -2.27
CA ALA A 161 -0.43 -2.84 -1.52
C ALA A 161 -0.19 -4.08 -2.39
N PHE A 162 -1.13 -4.45 -3.26
CA PHE A 162 -0.99 -5.59 -4.15
C PHE A 162 0.06 -5.32 -5.24
N LEU A 163 0.03 -4.14 -5.86
CA LEU A 163 1.00 -3.74 -6.88
C LEU A 163 2.43 -3.65 -6.30
N SER A 164 2.58 -3.11 -5.10
CA SER A 164 3.88 -3.06 -4.42
C SER A 164 4.39 -4.45 -4.00
N ALA A 165 3.51 -5.35 -3.56
CA ALA A 165 3.86 -6.74 -3.28
C ALA A 165 4.30 -7.50 -4.55
N MET A 166 3.64 -7.24 -5.68
CA MET A 166 3.99 -7.80 -6.98
C MET A 166 5.34 -7.27 -7.47
N GLN A 167 5.57 -5.96 -7.39
CA GLN A 167 6.85 -5.33 -7.78
C GLN A 167 8.03 -5.79 -6.92
N SER A 168 7.80 -5.97 -5.62
CA SER A 168 8.82 -6.45 -4.68
C SER A 168 9.03 -7.97 -4.73
N GLN A 169 8.32 -8.70 -5.62
CA GLN A 169 8.36 -10.17 -5.73
C GLN A 169 8.08 -10.91 -4.41
N LYS A 170 7.38 -10.25 -3.47
CA LYS A 170 6.96 -10.85 -2.19
C LYS A 170 5.57 -11.47 -2.26
N LEU A 171 4.90 -11.35 -3.41
CA LEU A 171 3.59 -11.90 -3.65
C LEU A 171 3.68 -13.40 -3.97
N ASP A 172 2.96 -14.23 -3.21
CA ASP A 172 2.81 -15.65 -3.49
C ASP A 172 2.14 -15.85 -4.88
N PRO A 173 2.72 -16.65 -5.79
CA PRO A 173 2.10 -16.98 -7.08
C PRO A 173 0.66 -17.48 -6.97
N ALA A 174 0.31 -18.22 -5.92
CA ALA A 174 -1.05 -18.71 -5.72
C ALA A 174 -2.03 -17.55 -5.44
N ASP A 175 -1.59 -16.53 -4.72
CA ASP A 175 -2.40 -15.36 -4.42
C ASP A 175 -2.52 -14.42 -5.60
N TYR A 176 -1.46 -14.28 -6.40
CA TYR A 176 -1.53 -13.60 -7.69
C TYR A 176 -2.59 -14.24 -8.60
N GLN A 177 -2.52 -15.57 -8.76
CA GLN A 177 -3.46 -16.31 -9.61
C GLN A 177 -4.91 -16.09 -9.17
N LYS A 178 -5.19 -16.16 -7.85
CA LYS A 178 -6.53 -15.94 -7.30
C LYS A 178 -7.07 -14.55 -7.61
N VAL A 179 -6.24 -13.51 -7.50
CA VAL A 179 -6.65 -12.12 -7.76
C VAL A 179 -6.89 -11.92 -9.26
N VAL A 180 -5.99 -12.42 -10.12
CA VAL A 180 -6.11 -12.26 -11.58
C VAL A 180 -7.25 -13.07 -12.17
N SER A 181 -7.49 -14.29 -11.69
CA SER A 181 -8.60 -15.13 -12.16
C SER A 181 -9.95 -14.73 -11.58
N SER A 182 -9.99 -13.79 -10.63
CA SER A 182 -11.24 -13.40 -9.98
C SER A 182 -12.11 -12.55 -10.93
N PRO A 183 -13.45 -12.66 -10.83
CA PRO A 183 -14.35 -11.84 -11.63
C PRO A 183 -14.18 -10.33 -11.41
N ASN A 184 -13.76 -9.95 -10.20
CA ASN A 184 -13.43 -8.57 -9.86
C ASN A 184 -12.10 -8.55 -9.09
N ARG A 185 -11.03 -8.23 -9.81
CA ARG A 185 -9.66 -8.17 -9.28
C ARG A 185 -9.52 -7.20 -8.09
N TYR A 186 -10.26 -6.10 -8.10
CA TYR A 186 -10.18 -5.07 -7.06
C TYR A 186 -10.77 -5.57 -5.75
N ALA A 187 -11.94 -6.23 -5.82
CA ALA A 187 -12.55 -6.87 -4.66
C ALA A 187 -11.65 -7.99 -4.10
N ALA A 188 -11.02 -8.78 -4.96
CA ALA A 188 -10.10 -9.83 -4.54
C ALA A 188 -8.80 -9.27 -3.93
N ALA A 189 -8.27 -8.17 -4.48
CA ALA A 189 -7.12 -7.47 -3.92
C ALA A 189 -7.40 -6.94 -2.51
N VAL A 190 -8.61 -6.40 -2.26
CA VAL A 190 -9.06 -6.00 -0.91
C VAL A 190 -9.06 -7.18 0.04
N GLN A 191 -9.59 -8.33 -0.38
CA GLN A 191 -9.60 -9.53 0.47
C GLN A 191 -8.20 -10.06 0.76
N TRP A 192 -7.33 -10.06 -0.24
CA TRP A 192 -5.92 -10.41 -0.07
C TRP A 192 -5.23 -9.46 0.91
N HIS A 193 -5.43 -8.15 0.77
CA HIS A 193 -4.82 -7.15 1.65
C HIS A 193 -5.31 -7.30 3.09
N LYS A 194 -6.61 -7.54 3.29
CA LYS A 194 -7.18 -7.85 4.61
C LYS A 194 -6.55 -9.12 5.22
N ARG A 195 -6.34 -10.16 4.42
CA ARG A 195 -5.66 -11.38 4.89
C ARG A 195 -4.21 -11.07 5.27
N GLN A 196 -3.51 -10.23 4.51
CA GLN A 196 -2.15 -9.84 4.81
C GLN A 196 -2.06 -9.05 6.12
N LEU A 197 -3.00 -8.13 6.35
CA LEU A 197 -3.10 -7.40 7.63
C LEU A 197 -3.40 -8.36 8.78
N ALA A 198 -4.36 -9.27 8.62
CA ALA A 198 -4.66 -10.27 9.62
C ALA A 198 -3.45 -11.18 9.92
N GLN A 199 -2.68 -11.58 8.90
CA GLN A 199 -1.45 -12.34 9.08
C GLN A 199 -0.38 -11.53 9.83
N ALA A 200 -0.25 -10.24 9.54
CA ALA A 200 0.65 -9.35 10.26
C ALA A 200 0.20 -9.10 11.72
N GLU A 201 -1.11 -9.01 11.97
CA GLU A 201 -1.69 -8.84 13.30
C GLU A 201 -1.60 -10.11 14.17
N ILE A 202 -1.79 -11.28 13.57
CA ILE A 202 -1.74 -12.58 14.26
C ILE A 202 -0.30 -12.98 14.61
N GLY A 203 0.67 -12.68 13.73
CA GLY A 203 2.07 -13.06 13.92
C GLY A 203 2.29 -14.57 14.06
N ASP A 204 3.39 -14.96 14.72
CA ASP A 204 3.82 -16.37 14.87
C ASP A 204 2.94 -17.21 15.85
N ASP A 205 1.93 -16.63 16.51
CA ASP A 205 1.09 -17.35 17.47
C ASP A 205 -0.43 -17.12 17.27
N PRO A 206 -1.09 -17.95 16.44
CA PRO A 206 -2.53 -17.93 16.23
C PRO A 206 -3.34 -18.35 17.46
N ALA A 207 -2.75 -19.03 18.46
CA ALA A 207 -3.46 -19.40 19.68
C ALA A 207 -3.58 -18.19 20.63
N ALA A 208 -2.51 -17.39 20.78
CA ALA A 208 -2.54 -16.18 21.58
C ALA A 208 -3.58 -15.15 21.07
N TYR A 209 -3.71 -14.97 19.76
CA TYR A 209 -4.72 -14.06 19.20
C TYR A 209 -6.16 -14.55 19.45
N ARG A 210 -6.43 -15.86 19.35
CA ARG A 210 -7.74 -16.43 19.71
C ARG A 210 -8.06 -16.22 21.18
N THR A 211 -7.10 -16.40 22.08
CA THR A 211 -7.34 -16.16 23.51
C THR A 211 -7.63 -14.70 23.83
N LYS A 212 -6.99 -13.75 23.13
CA LYS A 212 -7.29 -12.31 23.25
C LYS A 212 -8.69 -11.97 22.72
N LEU A 213 -9.06 -12.49 21.55
CA LEU A 213 -10.41 -12.33 21.01
C LEU A 213 -11.47 -12.98 21.91
N GLU A 214 -11.22 -14.17 22.45
CA GLU A 214 -12.13 -14.82 23.38
C GLU A 214 -12.26 -14.05 24.69
N ALA A 215 -11.18 -13.45 25.19
CA ALA A 215 -11.21 -12.58 26.36
C ALA A 215 -12.00 -11.29 26.08
N GLU A 216 -11.77 -10.64 24.94
CA GLU A 216 -12.48 -9.42 24.53
C GLU A 216 -13.96 -9.69 24.25
N ILE A 217 -14.29 -10.82 23.61
CA ILE A 217 -15.69 -11.25 23.41
C ILE A 217 -16.35 -11.56 24.74
N ARG A 218 -15.67 -12.25 25.67
CA ARG A 218 -16.21 -12.48 27.02
C ARG A 218 -16.41 -11.17 27.77
N GLU A 219 -15.49 -10.23 27.67
CA GLU A 219 -15.59 -8.92 28.31
C GLU A 219 -16.73 -8.10 27.71
N LYS A 220 -16.89 -8.11 26.38
CA LYS A 220 -18.01 -7.46 25.69
C LYS A 220 -19.35 -8.10 26.03
N VAL A 221 -19.44 -9.42 26.06
CA VAL A 221 -20.65 -10.14 26.49
C VAL A 221 -20.93 -9.87 27.96
N LEU A 222 -19.92 -9.80 28.82
CA LEU A 222 -20.08 -9.47 30.23
C LEU A 222 -20.49 -8.01 30.41
N ALA A 223 -19.98 -7.09 29.61
CA ALA A 223 -20.40 -5.69 29.56
C ALA A 223 -21.81 -5.51 28.95
N GLU A 224 -22.21 -6.36 28.02
CA GLU A 224 -23.58 -6.40 27.47
C GLU A 224 -24.56 -7.05 28.46
N VAL A 225 -24.13 -8.00 29.27
CA VAL A 225 -24.90 -8.57 30.38
C VAL A 225 -24.98 -7.60 31.57
N HIS A 226 -23.91 -6.86 31.87
CA HIS A 226 -23.89 -5.84 32.95
C HIS A 226 -24.51 -4.51 32.51
N GLY A 227 -24.46 -4.15 31.23
CA GLY A 227 -25.07 -2.95 30.66
C GLY A 227 -26.49 -3.18 30.13
N GLY A 228 -26.84 -4.40 29.73
CA GLY A 228 -28.18 -4.82 29.31
C GLY A 228 -29.15 -5.07 30.47
N GLY A 229 -28.64 -5.13 31.70
CA GLY A 229 -29.44 -5.27 32.92
C GLY A 229 -30.32 -4.06 33.26
N GLN A 230 -30.23 -2.93 32.54
CA GLN A 230 -31.06 -1.75 32.81
C GLN A 230 -31.86 -1.22 31.61
N GLN A 231 -31.92 -1.93 30.48
CA GLN A 231 -32.75 -1.51 29.34
C GLN A 231 -33.44 -2.63 28.56
N GLN A 232 -33.67 -3.78 29.21
CA GLN A 232 -34.53 -4.85 28.68
C GLN A 232 -35.60 -5.29 29.69
N GLU A 233 -36.24 -4.32 30.33
CA GLU A 233 -37.46 -4.53 31.11
C GLU A 233 -38.68 -3.96 30.38
N GLN A 234 -38.79 -4.28 29.09
CA GLN A 234 -40.03 -4.22 28.32
C GLN A 234 -39.79 -4.98 27.02
N ARG A 235 -40.52 -6.11 26.84
CA ARG A 235 -40.52 -7.04 25.69
C ARG A 235 -39.70 -8.33 25.85
N SER A 236 -39.70 -8.95 27.02
CA SER A 236 -39.63 -10.41 27.10
C SER A 236 -41.02 -10.97 26.75
N GLN A 237 -41.25 -11.25 25.46
CA GLN A 237 -42.34 -12.15 25.07
C GLN A 237 -42.00 -13.53 25.63
N VAL A 238 -42.77 -13.95 26.63
CA VAL A 238 -42.72 -15.31 27.17
C VAL A 238 -43.09 -16.26 26.03
N MET A 239 -42.11 -17.02 25.55
CA MET A 239 -42.38 -18.13 24.63
C MET A 239 -43.22 -19.17 25.38
N PRO A 240 -44.44 -19.52 24.92
CA PRO A 240 -45.20 -20.57 25.57
C PRO A 240 -44.51 -21.91 25.33
N SER A 241 -44.15 -22.60 26.41
CA SER A 241 -43.56 -23.95 26.38
C SER A 241 -44.50 -25.04 25.84
N ASN A 242 -45.64 -24.69 25.24
CA ASN A 242 -46.63 -25.62 24.71
C ASN A 242 -47.26 -25.07 23.41
N LEU A 243 -47.03 -25.78 22.30
CA LEU A 243 -47.59 -25.46 20.98
C LEU A 243 -48.90 -26.20 20.66
N VAL A 244 -49.41 -27.04 21.56
CA VAL A 244 -50.60 -27.89 21.30
C VAL A 244 -51.94 -27.14 21.47
N GLY A 245 -51.94 -25.95 22.07
CA GLY A 245 -53.15 -25.16 22.32
C GLY A 245 -53.18 -23.76 21.71
N ALA A 246 -52.16 -23.36 20.94
CA ALA A 246 -52.05 -21.99 20.44
C ALA A 246 -53.00 -21.75 19.26
N ARG A 247 -54.24 -21.35 19.56
CA ARG A 247 -55.12 -20.72 18.56
C ARG A 247 -54.51 -19.38 18.14
N ASN A 248 -54.27 -19.24 16.84
CA ASN A 248 -53.80 -18.01 16.21
C ASN A 248 -54.84 -16.88 16.39
N VAL A 249 -54.61 -16.01 17.37
CA VAL A 249 -55.40 -14.78 17.60
C VAL A 249 -54.52 -13.53 17.58
N GLY A 250 -53.53 -13.52 16.68
CA GLY A 250 -52.90 -12.26 16.30
C GLY A 250 -53.89 -11.40 15.52
N SER A 251 -54.49 -10.42 16.20
CA SER A 251 -55.31 -9.36 15.60
C SER A 251 -54.49 -8.58 14.57
N ARG A 252 -54.53 -9.02 13.32
CA ARG A 252 -53.99 -8.30 12.17
C ARG A 252 -54.92 -7.14 11.81
N SER A 253 -54.71 -5.99 12.44
CA SER A 253 -55.24 -4.69 11.99
C SER A 253 -54.22 -4.04 11.06
N GLY A 254 -54.18 -4.51 9.81
CA GLY A 254 -53.48 -3.88 8.70
C GLY A 254 -54.32 -4.02 7.44
N PRO A 255 -54.15 -3.17 6.42
CA PRO A 255 -54.90 -3.29 5.17
C PRO A 255 -54.73 -4.71 4.63
N ALA A 256 -55.84 -5.42 4.43
CA ALA A 256 -55.81 -6.72 3.80
C ALA A 256 -55.17 -6.54 2.43
N TRP A 257 -54.06 -7.23 2.18
CA TRP A 257 -53.44 -7.31 0.87
C TRP A 257 -54.45 -7.96 -0.08
N GLY A 258 -55.29 -7.14 -0.71
CA GLY A 258 -56.10 -7.55 -1.85
C GLY A 258 -55.11 -7.91 -2.95
N GLY A 259 -55.10 -9.18 -3.36
CA GLY A 259 -54.14 -9.73 -4.31
C GLY A 259 -54.06 -8.97 -5.63
N GLN A 260 -53.26 -9.50 -6.55
CA GLN A 260 -53.09 -8.92 -7.89
C GLN A 260 -54.47 -8.60 -8.51
N ALA A 261 -54.61 -7.37 -9.01
CA ALA A 261 -55.85 -6.89 -9.60
C ALA A 261 -56.39 -7.92 -10.61
N SER A 262 -57.66 -8.29 -10.48
CA SER A 262 -58.25 -9.27 -11.39
C SER A 262 -58.12 -8.76 -12.83
N ILE A 263 -57.90 -9.66 -13.78
CA ILE A 263 -57.66 -9.31 -15.19
C ILE A 263 -58.79 -8.42 -15.75
N ASN A 264 -60.02 -8.61 -15.25
CA ASN A 264 -61.19 -7.81 -15.59
C ASN A 264 -61.06 -6.34 -15.18
N ASP A 265 -60.39 -6.05 -14.07
CA ASP A 265 -60.17 -4.70 -13.53
C ASP A 265 -59.13 -3.92 -14.36
N ILE A 266 -58.14 -4.63 -14.91
CA ILE A 266 -57.13 -4.09 -15.83
C ILE A 266 -57.79 -3.66 -17.16
N PHE A 267 -58.73 -4.44 -17.68
CA PHE A 267 -59.45 -4.12 -18.92
C PHE A 267 -60.54 -3.07 -18.76
N ALA A 268 -61.07 -2.87 -17.55
CA ALA A 268 -62.01 -1.78 -17.26
C ALA A 268 -61.28 -0.43 -17.20
N ARG A 269 -60.11 -0.36 -16.55
CA ARG A 269 -59.30 0.87 -16.44
C ARG A 269 -58.89 1.45 -17.79
N LYS A 270 -58.63 0.60 -18.79
CA LYS A 270 -58.20 1.05 -20.13
C LYS A 270 -59.34 1.62 -21.00
N ARG A 271 -60.60 1.47 -20.60
CA ARG A 271 -61.77 1.98 -21.36
C ARG A 271 -62.35 3.29 -20.84
N GLY A 272 -61.79 3.84 -19.76
CA GLY A 272 -62.22 5.12 -19.17
C GLY A 272 -61.33 6.33 -19.52
N ALA A 273 -60.35 6.17 -20.41
CA ALA A 273 -59.51 7.27 -20.89
C ALA A 273 -59.88 7.58 -22.34
N SER A 274 -60.94 8.37 -22.50
CA SER A 274 -61.27 9.15 -23.70
C SER A 274 -61.77 10.51 -23.24
#